data_AF-A0A4R4EHF2-F1
#
_entry.id   AF-A0A4R4EHF2-F1
#
_cell.length_a   1.000
_cell.length_b   1.000
_cell.length_c   1.000
_cell.angle_alpha   90.00
_cell.angle_beta   90.00
_cell.angle_gamma   90.00
#
_symmetry.space_group_name_H-M   'P 1'
#
loop_
_entity.id
_entity.type
_entity.pdbx_description
1 polymer ?
#
loop_
_entity_poly.entity_id
_entity_poly.type
_entity_poly.pdbx_seq_one_letter_code
_entity_poly.pdbx_strand_id
1 'polypeptide(L)'
;MKDKQIAKVCSVLLIMVSLLMACSSAPGISSSPIPQTTPHSHVTIPPGNKIVKEKDRVIRIDGLVIPVSKIEVLDSYLKVEKYDQTEFERLRIDPIHDDGEKKTYHIGYGCGMKNCCHVLVQIHQEEVYSLELPESMYMGSILNKDQSRALIKFGFNEGNLVNHSAIRGLDLQSFRFLTMKSSEDEALYGEMNLPFPEVQWINNQTIKLTIADVPNSEYETLKKWGELVSPPTKEIIVSFTS
;
A
#
# COMPACT_ATOMS: atom_id res chain seq x y z
N MET A 1 -36.84 -33.54 -43.19
CA MET A 1 -37.15 -32.47 -42.22
C MET A 1 -35.94 -32.26 -41.32
N LYS A 2 -35.52 -31.00 -41.13
CA LYS A 2 -34.37 -30.48 -40.37
C LYS A 2 -33.06 -30.38 -41.18
N ASP A 3 -32.83 -29.29 -41.92
CA ASP A 3 -32.32 -27.94 -41.53
C ASP A 3 -30.78 -27.98 -41.37
N LYS A 4 -29.91 -27.43 -42.23
CA LYS A 4 -29.85 -26.16 -43.01
C LYS A 4 -29.68 -24.89 -42.17
N GLN A 5 -28.60 -24.81 -41.39
CA GLN A 5 -28.10 -23.58 -40.72
C GLN A 5 -26.57 -23.64 -40.52
N ILE A 6 -25.78 -23.45 -41.58
CA ILE A 6 -24.36 -23.11 -41.47
C ILE A 6 -24.04 -22.09 -42.56
N ALA A 7 -24.26 -20.81 -42.25
CA ALA A 7 -23.64 -19.66 -42.92
C ALA A 7 -24.29 -18.38 -42.36
N LYS A 8 -23.59 -17.64 -41.48
CA LYS A 8 -23.72 -16.19 -41.22
C LYS A 8 -23.03 -15.79 -39.91
N VAL A 9 -21.71 -15.92 -39.81
CA VAL A 9 -20.92 -15.14 -38.83
C VAL A 9 -19.55 -14.86 -39.44
N CYS A 10 -19.45 -13.92 -40.39
CA CYS A 10 -18.16 -13.51 -40.92
C CYS A 10 -18.13 -12.08 -41.49
N SER A 11 -19.00 -11.18 -41.01
CA SER A 11 -19.17 -9.87 -41.66
C SER A 11 -19.41 -8.70 -40.70
N VAL A 12 -18.64 -8.64 -39.59
CA VAL A 12 -18.63 -7.45 -38.69
C VAL A 12 -17.20 -7.00 -38.35
N LEU A 13 -16.21 -7.41 -39.13
CA LEU A 13 -14.79 -7.10 -38.88
C LEU A 13 -14.26 -6.10 -39.91
N LEU A 14 -14.84 -4.88 -40.04
CA LEU A 14 -14.24 -3.86 -40.93
C LEU A 14 -14.69 -2.39 -40.78
N ILE A 15 -15.26 -1.95 -39.64
CA ILE A 15 -15.62 -0.52 -39.46
C ILE A 15 -15.33 -0.07 -38.03
N MET A 16 -14.05 0.17 -37.71
CA MET A 16 -13.59 0.93 -36.52
C MET A 16 -12.09 1.25 -36.68
N VAL A 17 -11.71 1.86 -37.82
CA VAL A 17 -10.31 2.31 -38.11
C VAL A 17 -10.30 3.77 -38.54
N SER A 18 -10.98 4.64 -37.81
CA SER A 18 -11.01 6.06 -38.16
C SER A 18 -11.37 6.95 -36.98
N LEU A 19 -10.46 7.09 -36.02
CA LEU A 19 -10.43 8.18 -35.03
C LEU A 19 -9.08 8.21 -34.27
N LEU A 20 -7.97 8.44 -34.98
CA LEU A 20 -6.70 8.84 -34.37
C LEU A 20 -5.98 9.86 -35.26
N MET A 21 -6.46 11.10 -35.25
CA MET A 21 -5.71 12.29 -35.68
C MET A 21 -6.19 13.47 -34.83
N ALA A 22 -5.54 13.71 -33.70
CA ALA A 22 -5.64 14.98 -32.99
C ALA A 22 -4.31 15.30 -32.28
N CYS A 23 -3.74 16.42 -32.74
CA CYS A 23 -2.89 17.38 -32.02
C CYS A 23 -1.51 16.93 -31.54
N SER A 24 -0.52 17.14 -32.42
CA SER A 24 0.86 17.43 -32.03
C SER A 24 1.02 18.94 -31.84
N SER A 25 1.42 19.37 -30.64
CA SER A 25 2.00 20.70 -30.41
C SER A 25 2.92 20.66 -29.20
N ALA A 26 4.22 20.81 -29.41
CA ALA A 26 5.19 21.18 -28.39
C ALA A 26 6.07 22.32 -28.93
N PRO A 27 6.17 23.46 -28.24
CA PRO A 27 7.05 24.56 -28.61
C PRO A 27 8.48 24.36 -28.07
N GLY A 28 9.42 24.99 -28.76
CA GLY A 28 10.86 24.77 -28.68
C GLY A 28 11.57 25.18 -27.38
N ILE A 29 12.70 24.51 -27.16
CA ILE A 29 13.69 24.81 -26.13
C ILE A 29 14.67 25.82 -26.73
N SER A 30 14.64 27.06 -26.23
CA SER A 30 15.67 28.06 -26.51
C SER A 30 16.75 27.97 -25.44
N SER A 31 17.96 27.64 -25.89
CA SER A 31 19.20 27.59 -25.12
C SER A 31 19.84 28.96 -24.94
N SER A 32 20.52 29.14 -23.78
CA SER A 32 21.70 30.00 -23.48
C SER A 32 21.46 31.04 -22.36
N PRO A 33 22.52 31.56 -21.72
CA PRO A 33 23.64 30.86 -21.07
C PRO A 33 23.92 31.38 -19.64
N ILE A 34 24.70 30.60 -18.89
CA ILE A 34 25.26 30.94 -17.56
C ILE A 34 26.29 32.08 -17.67
N PRO A 35 26.35 32.98 -16.67
CA PRO A 35 27.64 33.49 -16.21
C PRO A 35 27.86 33.26 -14.70
N GLN A 36 29.06 32.74 -14.39
CA GLN A 36 29.62 32.61 -13.04
C GLN A 36 30.16 33.95 -12.54
N THR A 37 29.92 34.33 -11.28
CA THR A 37 30.95 34.92 -10.38
C THR A 37 30.49 34.94 -8.91
N THR A 38 31.31 34.40 -8.01
CA THR A 38 31.31 34.53 -6.53
C THR A 38 32.12 35.78 -6.11
N PRO A 39 32.34 36.11 -4.81
CA PRO A 39 31.60 35.92 -3.54
C PRO A 39 31.48 37.22 -2.68
N HIS A 40 30.90 37.06 -1.48
CA HIS A 40 30.87 37.99 -0.32
C HIS A 40 29.82 39.11 -0.31
N SER A 41 28.74 38.89 0.43
CA SER A 41 28.22 39.95 1.29
C SER A 41 27.52 39.42 2.54
N HIS A 42 27.68 40.21 3.58
CA HIS A 42 27.35 40.02 4.99
C HIS A 42 25.87 39.63 5.21
N VAL A 43 25.59 38.47 5.81
CA VAL A 43 24.23 38.11 6.24
C VAL A 43 23.96 38.75 7.60
N THR A 44 23.30 39.90 7.57
CA THR A 44 22.59 40.44 8.73
C THR A 44 21.33 39.61 8.96
N ILE A 45 21.25 38.91 10.09
CA ILE A 45 20.05 38.15 10.49
C ILE A 45 18.96 39.15 10.91
N PRO A 46 17.80 39.24 10.24
CA PRO A 46 16.68 40.03 10.73
C PRO A 46 15.98 39.26 11.87
N PRO A 47 15.64 39.91 13.00
CA PRO A 47 14.82 39.30 14.03
C PRO A 47 13.37 39.29 13.54
N GLY A 48 12.86 38.09 13.31
CA GLY A 48 11.49 37.93 12.82
C GLY A 48 11.19 36.49 12.48
N ASN A 49 11.34 35.58 13.45
CA ASN A 49 10.66 34.29 13.39
C ASN A 49 9.16 34.57 13.35
N LYS A 50 8.61 34.68 12.14
CA LYS A 50 7.19 34.42 11.92
C LYS A 50 7.01 32.97 12.36
N ILE A 51 6.38 32.78 13.51
CA ILE A 51 5.73 31.53 13.84
C ILE A 51 4.73 31.32 12.70
N VAL A 52 5.13 30.51 11.71
CA VAL A 52 4.22 30.05 10.67
C VAL A 52 3.16 29.30 11.45
N LYS A 53 1.95 29.86 11.53
CA LYS A 53 0.81 29.18 12.13
C LYS A 53 0.66 27.87 11.37
N GLU A 54 0.96 26.78 12.06
CA GLU A 54 0.74 25.42 11.62
C GLU A 54 -0.72 25.36 11.13
N LYS A 55 -0.89 25.10 9.84
CA LYS A 55 -2.22 24.98 9.25
C LYS A 55 -2.74 23.64 9.75
N ASP A 56 -3.64 23.65 10.73
CA ASP A 56 -4.22 22.42 11.29
C ASP A 56 -4.83 21.57 10.17
N ARG A 57 -4.10 20.55 9.74
CA ARG A 57 -4.58 19.59 8.74
C ARG A 57 -5.49 18.61 9.42
N VAL A 58 -6.61 18.32 8.78
CA VAL A 58 -7.58 17.37 9.28
C VAL A 58 -7.96 16.40 8.19
N ILE A 59 -7.87 15.11 8.51
CA ILE A 59 -8.40 14.02 7.68
C ILE A 59 -9.90 13.92 7.98
N ARG A 60 -10.72 13.87 6.93
CA ARG A 60 -12.17 13.67 7.05
C ARG A 60 -12.55 12.34 6.43
N ILE A 61 -13.06 11.42 7.24
CA ILE A 61 -13.48 10.08 6.82
C ILE A 61 -14.67 9.63 7.65
N ASP A 62 -15.72 9.13 7.00
CA ASP A 62 -16.93 8.60 7.64
C ASP A 62 -17.54 9.51 8.72
N GLY A 63 -17.54 10.82 8.46
CA GLY A 63 -18.04 11.85 9.37
C GLY A 63 -17.11 12.22 10.52
N LEU A 64 -15.96 11.54 10.64
CA LEU A 64 -14.92 11.83 11.63
C LEU A 64 -14.00 12.93 11.13
N VAL A 65 -13.45 13.69 12.09
CA VAL A 65 -12.43 14.71 11.85
C VAL A 65 -11.21 14.35 12.68
N ILE A 66 -10.13 13.97 12.01
CA ILE A 66 -8.90 13.51 12.65
C ILE A 66 -7.82 14.56 12.42
N PRO A 67 -7.36 15.28 13.45
CA PRO A 67 -6.20 16.15 13.32
C PRO A 67 -4.97 15.32 12.95
N VAL A 68 -4.24 15.74 11.91
CA VAL A 68 -3.01 15.06 11.48
C VAL A 68 -1.98 15.02 12.60
N SER A 69 -1.95 16.06 13.45
CA SER A 69 -1.08 16.14 14.63
C SER A 69 -1.33 15.02 15.67
N LYS A 70 -2.46 14.30 15.60
CA LYS A 70 -2.70 13.10 16.41
C LYS A 70 -2.09 11.82 15.82
N ILE A 71 -1.50 11.87 14.63
CA ILE A 71 -0.81 10.77 13.96
C ILE A 71 0.65 11.20 13.75
N GLU A 72 1.47 11.03 14.80
CA GLU A 72 2.83 11.60 14.90
C GLU A 72 3.71 11.32 13.67
N VAL A 73 3.69 10.09 13.17
CA VAL A 73 4.50 9.70 12.00
C VAL A 73 4.10 10.44 10.73
N LEU A 74 2.79 10.66 10.53
CA LEU A 74 2.27 11.35 9.36
C LEU A 74 2.51 12.86 9.47
N ASP A 75 2.30 13.42 10.65
CA ASP A 75 2.58 14.82 10.94
C ASP A 75 4.06 15.16 10.70
N SER A 76 4.95 14.32 11.24
CA SER A 76 6.40 14.46 11.07
C SER A 76 6.81 14.40 9.60
N TYR A 77 6.24 13.45 8.85
CA TYR A 77 6.46 13.34 7.41
C TYR A 77 6.05 14.62 6.68
N LEU A 78 4.81 15.09 6.89
CA LEU A 78 4.29 16.25 6.16
C LEU A 78 5.00 17.57 6.50
N LYS A 79 5.61 17.69 7.69
CA LYS A 79 6.36 18.88 8.12
C LYS A 79 7.67 19.08 7.36
N VAL A 80 8.30 18.00 6.90
CA VAL A 80 9.59 18.06 6.21
C VAL A 80 9.45 18.08 4.69
N GLU A 81 8.26 17.80 4.17
CA GLU A 81 7.99 17.76 2.74
C GLU A 81 7.86 19.16 2.11
N LYS A 82 8.50 19.34 0.96
CA LYS A 82 8.46 20.62 0.23
C LYS A 82 7.06 20.93 -0.33
N TYR A 83 6.33 19.90 -0.74
CA TYR A 83 4.99 20.00 -1.34
C TYR A 83 3.97 19.29 -0.46
N ASP A 84 4.03 19.60 0.83
CA ASP A 84 3.24 19.02 1.90
C ASP A 84 1.72 18.91 1.62
N GLN A 85 1.10 19.92 1.03
CA GLN A 85 -0.33 19.91 0.67
C GLN A 85 -0.62 18.90 -0.44
N THR A 86 0.29 18.76 -1.40
CA THR A 86 0.15 17.74 -2.47
C THR A 86 0.27 16.34 -1.88
N GLU A 87 1.24 16.12 -0.98
CA GLU A 87 1.37 14.84 -0.29
C GLU A 87 0.18 14.53 0.61
N PHE A 88 -0.40 15.53 1.26
CA PHE A 88 -1.63 15.38 2.04
C PHE A 88 -2.86 15.04 1.17
N GLU A 89 -2.98 15.64 -0.02
CA GLU A 89 -4.07 15.32 -0.95
C GLU A 89 -3.91 13.93 -1.59
N ARG A 90 -2.71 13.34 -1.54
CA ARG A 90 -2.39 12.02 -2.09
C ARG A 90 -2.49 10.89 -1.06
N LEU A 91 -2.92 11.16 0.16
CA LEU A 91 -3.16 10.14 1.17
C LEU A 91 -4.16 9.10 0.65
N ARG A 92 -3.82 7.83 0.83
CA ARG A 92 -4.72 6.70 0.55
C ARG A 92 -5.29 6.22 1.86
N ILE A 93 -6.61 6.11 1.96
CA ILE A 93 -7.27 5.72 3.20
C ILE A 93 -8.19 4.55 2.89
N ASP A 94 -7.95 3.43 3.56
CA ASP A 94 -8.71 2.19 3.39
C ASP A 94 -9.35 1.80 4.73
N PRO A 95 -10.68 1.61 4.79
CA PRO A 95 -11.32 1.12 6.00
C PRO A 95 -10.96 -0.35 6.23
N ILE A 96 -10.65 -0.69 7.49
CA ILE A 96 -10.35 -2.07 7.90
C ILE A 96 -11.52 -2.64 8.72
N HIS A 97 -12.00 -1.90 9.71
CA HIS A 97 -13.01 -2.37 10.65
C HIS A 97 -13.81 -1.23 11.26
N ASP A 98 -15.09 -1.48 11.55
CA ASP A 98 -16.01 -0.60 12.27
C ASP A 98 -16.99 -1.47 13.08
N ASP A 99 -16.89 -1.45 14.41
CA ASP A 99 -17.84 -2.11 15.32
C ASP A 99 -18.87 -1.14 15.93
N GLY A 100 -18.90 0.11 15.46
CA GLY A 100 -19.72 1.19 15.98
C GLY A 100 -19.07 1.98 17.13
N GLU A 101 -18.15 1.38 17.88
CA GLU A 101 -17.41 2.06 18.97
C GLU A 101 -15.97 2.37 18.58
N LYS A 102 -15.35 1.50 17.79
CA LYS A 102 -13.98 1.58 17.30
C LYS A 102 -13.99 1.50 15.79
N LYS A 103 -13.26 2.43 15.17
CA LYS A 103 -13.07 2.46 13.72
C LYS A 103 -11.60 2.37 13.41
N THR A 104 -11.21 1.43 12.56
CA THR A 104 -9.82 1.20 12.18
C THR A 104 -9.64 1.38 10.68
N TYR A 105 -8.62 2.16 10.33
CA TYR A 105 -8.26 2.51 8.96
C TYR A 105 -6.78 2.23 8.72
N HIS A 106 -6.46 1.92 7.48
CA HIS A 106 -5.10 2.03 6.94
C HIS A 106 -4.96 3.40 6.26
N ILE A 107 -3.83 4.07 6.48
CA ILE A 107 -3.45 5.30 5.79
C ILE A 107 -2.09 5.08 5.13
N GLY A 108 -2.07 5.16 3.80
CA GLY A 108 -0.87 5.20 2.98
C GLY A 108 -0.46 6.64 2.65
N TYR A 109 0.83 6.94 2.79
CA TYR A 109 1.43 8.25 2.52
C TYR A 109 2.84 8.12 1.95
N GLY A 110 3.43 9.20 1.43
CA GLY A 110 4.76 9.14 0.81
C GLY A 110 4.84 8.15 -0.35
N CYS A 111 3.72 7.92 -1.04
CA CYS A 111 3.63 6.93 -2.11
C CYS A 111 4.42 7.42 -3.34
N GLY A 112 5.62 6.86 -3.50
CA GLY A 112 6.42 6.99 -4.72
C GLY A 112 5.87 6.14 -5.86
N MET A 113 6.77 5.61 -6.69
CA MET A 113 6.37 4.77 -7.83
C MET A 113 5.91 3.36 -7.44
N LYS A 114 6.40 2.80 -6.32
CA LYS A 114 6.17 1.39 -5.96
C LYS A 114 5.80 1.17 -4.51
N ASN A 115 6.46 1.86 -3.58
CA ASN A 115 6.23 1.72 -2.15
C ASN A 115 5.61 2.99 -1.56
N CYS A 116 4.92 2.80 -0.45
CA CYS A 116 4.35 3.83 0.39
C CYS A 116 4.81 3.60 1.83
N CYS A 117 4.82 4.67 2.62
CA CYS A 117 4.76 4.56 4.07
C CYS A 117 3.32 4.28 4.48
N HIS A 118 3.17 3.62 5.63
CA HIS A 118 1.89 3.07 6.06
C HIS A 118 1.71 3.29 7.56
N VAL A 119 0.51 3.73 7.94
CA VAL A 119 0.11 3.82 9.34
C VAL A 119 -1.30 3.27 9.49
N LEU A 120 -1.49 2.41 10.48
CA LEU A 120 -2.81 1.99 10.93
C LEU A 120 -3.31 3.00 11.94
N VAL A 121 -4.56 3.40 11.85
CA VAL A 121 -5.20 4.35 12.75
C VAL A 121 -6.45 3.73 13.33
N GLN A 122 -6.59 3.75 14.66
CA GLN A 122 -7.83 3.41 15.33
C GLN A 122 -8.39 4.62 16.08
N ILE A 123 -9.70 4.79 16.00
CA ILE A 123 -10.42 5.88 16.62
C ILE A 123 -11.43 5.28 17.59
N HIS A 124 -11.42 5.77 18.84
CA HIS A 124 -12.34 5.37 19.89
C HIS A 124 -12.63 6.58 20.79
N GLN A 125 -13.89 6.98 20.94
CA GLN A 125 -14.28 8.12 21.79
C GLN A 125 -13.44 9.39 21.55
N GLU A 126 -13.20 9.76 20.28
CA GLU A 126 -12.35 10.90 19.86
C GLU A 126 -10.84 10.76 20.11
N GLU A 127 -10.41 9.70 20.79
CA GLU A 127 -9.01 9.29 20.88
C GLU A 127 -8.55 8.64 19.58
N VAL A 128 -7.29 8.91 19.22
CA VAL A 128 -6.66 8.44 18.00
C VAL A 128 -5.40 7.69 18.38
N TYR A 129 -5.35 6.42 17.99
CA TYR A 129 -4.19 5.56 18.18
C TYR A 129 -3.59 5.26 16.82
N SER A 130 -2.27 5.18 16.73
CA SER A 130 -1.58 4.85 15.48
C SER A 130 -0.52 3.78 15.67
N LEU A 131 -0.39 2.90 14.68
CA LEU A 131 0.69 1.91 14.58
C LEU A 131 1.36 2.02 13.21
N GLU A 132 2.67 2.17 13.19
CA GLU A 132 3.44 2.18 11.96
C GLU A 132 3.54 0.78 11.33
N LEU A 133 3.56 0.74 10.01
CA LEU A 133 3.81 -0.44 9.21
C LEU A 133 5.08 -0.23 8.36
N PRO A 134 5.79 -1.31 7.98
CA PRO A 134 6.95 -1.20 7.12
C PRO A 134 6.61 -0.54 5.77
N GLU A 135 7.56 0.22 5.24
CA GLU A 135 7.46 0.78 3.88
C GLU A 135 7.28 -0.36 2.87
N SER A 136 6.18 -0.33 2.12
CA SER A 136 5.78 -1.45 1.26
C SER A 136 4.65 -1.03 0.31
N MET A 137 4.05 -2.01 -0.36
CA MET A 137 2.77 -1.91 -1.03
C MET A 137 1.72 -2.57 -0.15
N TYR A 138 0.73 -1.81 0.31
CA TYR A 138 -0.43 -2.35 1.00
C TYR A 138 -1.29 -3.17 0.01
N MET A 139 -1.56 -4.42 0.38
CA MET A 139 -2.30 -5.37 -0.45
C MET A 139 -3.72 -5.66 0.08
N GLY A 140 -4.08 -5.08 1.23
CA GLY A 140 -5.39 -5.23 1.85
C GLY A 140 -5.34 -5.83 3.25
N SER A 141 -6.53 -6.05 3.81
CA SER A 141 -6.70 -6.69 5.12
C SER A 141 -7.79 -7.75 5.11
N ILE A 142 -7.65 -8.75 5.98
CA ILE A 142 -8.61 -9.85 6.11
C ILE A 142 -9.02 -9.98 7.57
N LEU A 143 -10.29 -9.74 7.87
CA LEU A 143 -10.85 -9.94 9.20
C LEU A 143 -11.05 -11.43 9.49
N ASN A 144 -10.85 -11.82 10.75
CA ASN A 144 -11.29 -13.13 11.22
C ASN A 144 -12.82 -13.17 11.37
N LYS A 145 -13.35 -14.35 11.69
CA LYS A 145 -14.80 -14.61 11.68
C LYS A 145 -15.60 -13.71 12.63
N ASP A 146 -15.07 -13.45 13.83
CA ASP A 146 -15.70 -12.58 14.82
C ASP A 146 -15.27 -11.11 14.71
N GLN A 147 -14.46 -10.79 13.71
CA GLN A 147 -13.91 -9.45 13.46
C GLN A 147 -13.12 -8.84 14.63
N SER A 148 -12.67 -9.66 15.58
CA SER A 148 -11.80 -9.19 16.67
C SER A 148 -10.36 -8.94 16.24
N ARG A 149 -9.95 -9.49 15.07
CA ARG A 149 -8.58 -9.46 14.56
C ARG A 149 -8.54 -9.24 13.06
N ALA A 150 -7.49 -8.58 12.59
CA ALA A 150 -7.21 -8.39 11.18
C ALA A 150 -5.85 -8.98 10.80
N LEU A 151 -5.74 -9.56 9.61
CA LEU A 151 -4.46 -9.73 8.93
C LEU A 151 -4.24 -8.53 8.03
N ILE A 152 -3.09 -7.90 8.14
CA ILE A 152 -2.63 -6.85 7.25
C ILE A 152 -1.68 -7.50 6.26
N LYS A 153 -2.01 -7.46 4.96
CA LYS A 153 -1.16 -7.99 3.88
C LYS A 153 -0.44 -6.84 3.20
N PHE A 154 0.86 -6.99 3.03
CA PHE A 154 1.71 -6.03 2.35
C PHE A 154 2.83 -6.74 1.59
N GLY A 155 3.53 -6.03 0.71
CA GLY A 155 4.50 -6.65 -0.16
C GLY A 155 5.30 -5.63 -0.98
N PHE A 156 6.08 -6.11 -1.93
CA PHE A 156 6.69 -5.25 -2.96
C PHE A 156 6.84 -6.03 -4.26
N ASN A 157 6.97 -5.30 -5.36
CA ASN A 157 7.21 -5.89 -6.66
C ASN A 157 8.72 -5.88 -6.95
N GLU A 158 9.31 -7.06 -7.12
CA GLU A 158 10.64 -7.21 -7.68
C GLU A 158 10.52 -7.26 -9.22
N GLY A 159 11.07 -6.24 -9.88
CA GLY A 159 10.81 -6.04 -11.31
C GLY A 159 9.32 -5.78 -11.60
N ASN A 160 8.77 -6.50 -12.58
CA ASN A 160 7.37 -6.42 -13.01
C ASN A 160 6.64 -7.77 -12.93
N LEU A 161 7.31 -8.83 -12.48
CA LEU A 161 6.85 -10.21 -12.58
C LEU A 161 6.81 -10.95 -11.24
N VAL A 162 7.61 -10.51 -10.27
CA VAL A 162 7.71 -11.17 -8.97
C VAL A 162 7.13 -10.25 -7.91
N ASN A 163 6.23 -10.80 -7.10
CA ASN A 163 5.62 -10.09 -5.99
C ASN A 163 5.99 -10.81 -4.69
N HIS A 164 6.62 -10.07 -3.79
CA HIS A 164 6.91 -10.52 -2.45
C HIS A 164 5.76 -10.16 -1.52
N SER A 165 5.48 -11.00 -0.52
CA SER A 165 4.38 -10.77 0.42
C SER A 165 4.82 -11.03 1.86
N ALA A 166 4.26 -10.26 2.77
CA ALA A 166 4.31 -10.49 4.20
C ALA A 166 2.94 -10.19 4.82
N ILE A 167 2.79 -10.67 6.04
CA ILE A 167 1.61 -10.42 6.85
C ILE A 167 1.99 -9.93 8.25
N ARG A 168 1.05 -9.21 8.86
CA ARG A 168 1.03 -8.94 10.30
C ARG A 168 -0.38 -9.19 10.83
N GLY A 169 -0.48 -9.85 11.97
CA GLY A 169 -1.75 -9.93 12.70
C GLY A 169 -1.93 -8.69 13.56
N LEU A 170 -3.15 -8.16 13.61
CA LEU A 170 -3.55 -7.03 14.46
C LEU A 170 -4.70 -7.48 15.35
N ASP A 171 -4.57 -7.27 16.65
CA ASP A 171 -5.67 -7.34 17.60
C ASP A 171 -6.43 -6.01 17.57
N LEU A 172 -7.70 -6.03 17.14
CA LEU A 172 -8.49 -4.81 16.95
C LEU A 172 -9.01 -4.25 18.28
N GLN A 173 -9.03 -5.04 19.34
CA GLN A 173 -9.52 -4.58 20.64
C GLN A 173 -8.44 -3.83 21.42
N SER A 174 -7.24 -4.38 21.47
CA SER A 174 -6.07 -3.78 22.12
C SER A 174 -5.28 -2.84 21.20
N PHE A 175 -5.53 -2.90 19.89
CA PHE A 175 -4.81 -2.17 18.86
C PHE A 175 -3.29 -2.39 18.93
N ARG A 176 -2.89 -3.67 18.89
CA ARG A 176 -1.49 -4.10 18.93
C ARG A 176 -1.23 -5.21 17.92
N PHE A 177 -0.03 -5.25 17.38
CA PHE A 177 0.39 -6.37 16.54
C PHE A 177 0.48 -7.66 17.37
N LEU A 178 -0.05 -8.73 16.80
CA LEU A 178 0.00 -10.06 17.37
C LEU A 178 1.36 -10.71 17.09
N THR A 179 1.83 -11.52 18.03
CA THR A 179 3.03 -12.34 17.82
C THR A 179 2.68 -13.57 17.01
N MET A 180 3.41 -13.81 15.92
CA MET A 180 3.26 -14.98 15.06
C MET A 180 4.08 -16.17 15.58
N LYS A 181 3.50 -17.37 15.53
CA LYS A 181 4.16 -18.63 15.88
C LYS A 181 3.88 -19.68 14.81
N SER A 182 4.94 -20.32 14.32
CA SER A 182 4.86 -21.46 13.42
C SER A 182 5.97 -22.46 13.75
N SER A 183 5.84 -23.70 13.27
CA SER A 183 6.96 -24.64 13.21
C SER A 183 7.95 -24.30 12.09
N GLU A 184 7.51 -23.48 11.13
CA GLU A 184 8.29 -23.02 10.00
C GLU A 184 9.10 -21.75 10.35
N ASP A 185 10.12 -21.47 9.55
CA ASP A 185 10.93 -20.25 9.68
C ASP A 185 10.08 -18.98 9.46
N GLU A 186 10.24 -17.98 10.34
CA GLU A 186 9.57 -16.68 10.24
C GLU A 186 9.89 -15.94 8.95
N ALA A 187 11.07 -16.17 8.38
CA ALA A 187 11.45 -15.64 7.07
C ALA A 187 10.43 -16.00 5.97
N LEU A 188 9.66 -17.10 6.11
CA LEU A 188 8.68 -17.55 5.13
C LEU A 188 7.35 -16.79 5.17
N TYR A 189 7.00 -16.16 6.30
CA TYR A 189 5.71 -15.48 6.47
C TYR A 189 5.82 -14.01 6.92
N GLY A 190 6.92 -13.62 7.55
CA GLY A 190 7.11 -12.33 8.22
C GLY A 190 8.00 -11.31 7.47
N GLU A 191 8.86 -11.76 6.54
CA GLU A 191 9.98 -10.95 6.00
C GLU A 191 9.90 -10.62 4.50
N MET A 192 8.73 -10.74 3.85
CA MET A 192 8.57 -10.43 2.42
C MET A 192 9.51 -11.23 1.50
N ASN A 193 9.70 -12.52 1.78
CA ASN A 193 10.61 -13.35 0.97
C ASN A 193 9.90 -14.11 -0.16
N LEU A 194 8.63 -14.46 0.01
CA LEU A 194 7.90 -15.30 -0.95
C LEU A 194 6.56 -14.66 -1.34
N PRO A 195 6.02 -14.98 -2.53
CA PRO A 195 4.64 -14.66 -2.87
C PRO A 195 3.69 -15.48 -1.99
N PHE A 196 2.58 -14.86 -1.57
CA PHE A 196 1.47 -15.55 -0.90
C PHE A 196 0.25 -15.58 -1.83
N PRO A 197 0.09 -16.64 -2.67
CA PRO A 197 -1.10 -16.83 -3.50
C PRO A 197 -2.40 -16.79 -2.71
N GLU A 198 -2.39 -17.37 -1.50
CA GLU A 198 -3.58 -17.47 -0.67
C GLU A 198 -3.21 -17.28 0.81
N VAL A 199 -4.10 -16.60 1.53
CA VAL A 199 -4.06 -16.46 2.98
C VAL A 199 -5.49 -16.47 3.50
N GLN A 200 -5.76 -17.27 4.53
CA GLN A 200 -7.09 -17.34 5.14
C GLN A 200 -7.03 -17.69 6.62
N TRP A 201 -7.97 -17.14 7.39
CA TRP A 201 -8.22 -17.56 8.77
C TRP A 201 -8.84 -18.95 8.80
N ILE A 202 -8.27 -19.85 9.60
CA ILE A 202 -8.87 -21.16 9.93
C ILE A 202 -9.80 -21.00 11.13
N ASN A 203 -9.37 -20.19 12.10
CA ASN A 203 -10.11 -19.81 13.30
C ASN A 203 -9.62 -18.43 13.76
N ASN A 204 -10.06 -17.94 14.92
CA ASN A 204 -9.74 -16.58 15.39
C ASN A 204 -8.26 -16.39 15.80
N GLN A 205 -7.45 -17.45 15.84
CA GLN A 205 -6.05 -17.41 16.28
C GLN A 205 -5.10 -18.05 15.28
N THR A 206 -5.59 -18.68 14.23
CA THR A 206 -4.77 -19.47 13.32
C THR A 206 -5.14 -19.17 11.88
N ILE A 207 -4.11 -19.04 11.05
CA ILE A 207 -4.24 -18.87 9.61
C ILE A 207 -3.56 -20.02 8.87
N LYS A 208 -4.01 -20.20 7.63
CA LYS A 208 -3.34 -20.99 6.61
C LYS A 208 -2.75 -20.03 5.59
N LEU A 209 -1.47 -20.15 5.33
CA LEU A 209 -0.77 -19.45 4.26
C LEU A 209 -0.36 -20.45 3.20
N THR A 210 -0.68 -20.15 1.95
CA THR A 210 -0.14 -20.88 0.80
C THR A 210 1.03 -20.06 0.28
N ILE A 211 2.20 -20.68 0.19
CA ILE A 211 3.44 -20.05 -0.30
C ILE A 211 4.03 -20.83 -1.47
N ALA A 212 4.89 -20.17 -2.25
CA ALA A 212 5.64 -20.82 -3.31
C ALA A 212 6.51 -21.97 -2.74
N ASP A 213 6.43 -23.15 -3.36
CA ASP A 213 7.32 -24.26 -3.07
C ASP A 213 8.54 -24.19 -4.00
N VAL A 214 9.55 -23.45 -3.55
CA VAL A 214 10.76 -23.15 -4.30
C VAL A 214 12.00 -23.34 -3.41
N PRO A 215 13.16 -23.69 -3.99
CA PRO A 215 14.38 -23.90 -3.21
C PRO A 215 14.96 -22.60 -2.61
N ASN A 216 14.66 -21.44 -3.20
CA ASN A 216 15.09 -20.13 -2.73
C ASN A 216 14.12 -19.02 -3.19
N SER A 217 14.23 -17.84 -2.60
CA SER A 217 13.43 -16.64 -2.91
C SER A 217 14.05 -15.72 -3.98
N GLU A 218 15.00 -16.22 -4.77
CA GLU A 218 15.67 -15.41 -5.79
C GLU A 218 14.71 -15.08 -6.95
N TYR A 219 14.86 -13.87 -7.52
CA TYR A 219 14.03 -13.36 -8.61
C TYR A 219 13.78 -14.37 -9.74
N GLU A 220 14.84 -14.96 -10.30
CA GLU A 220 14.70 -15.87 -11.45
C GLU A 220 13.99 -17.18 -11.07
N THR A 221 14.12 -17.63 -9.82
CA THR A 221 13.40 -18.79 -9.31
C THR A 221 11.91 -18.48 -9.19
N LEU A 222 11.56 -17.35 -8.56
CA LEU A 222 10.18 -16.93 -8.36
C LEU A 222 9.48 -16.56 -9.67
N LYS A 223 10.20 -15.94 -10.60
CA LYS A 223 9.69 -15.63 -11.94
C LYS A 223 9.32 -16.90 -12.70
N LYS A 224 10.25 -17.88 -12.78
CA LYS A 224 9.97 -19.17 -13.45
C LYS A 224 8.82 -19.92 -12.79
N TRP A 225 8.76 -19.86 -11.45
CA TRP A 225 7.66 -20.42 -10.69
C TRP A 225 6.33 -19.78 -11.12
N GLY A 226 6.24 -18.44 -11.19
CA GLY A 226 5.04 -17.72 -11.60
C GLY A 226 4.62 -17.90 -13.06
N GLU A 227 5.54 -18.34 -13.94
CA GLU A 227 5.26 -18.63 -15.35
C GLU A 227 4.60 -20.02 -15.57
N LEU A 228 4.55 -20.88 -14.55
CA LEU A 228 3.90 -22.18 -14.63
C LEU A 228 2.37 -22.05 -14.66
N VAL A 229 1.69 -22.91 -15.42
CA VAL A 229 0.21 -22.97 -15.46
C VAL A 229 -0.37 -23.37 -14.10
N SER A 230 0.35 -24.21 -13.36
CA SER A 230 0.00 -24.67 -12.01
C SER A 230 1.27 -24.72 -11.18
N PRO A 231 1.71 -23.58 -10.62
CA PRO A 231 2.93 -23.52 -9.83
C PRO A 231 2.83 -24.38 -8.56
N PRO A 232 3.90 -25.09 -8.16
CA PRO A 232 3.90 -25.87 -6.94
C PRO A 232 3.84 -24.97 -5.71
N THR A 233 3.00 -25.31 -4.74
CA THR A 233 2.83 -24.53 -3.51
C THR A 233 2.87 -25.45 -2.30
N LYS A 234 3.23 -24.88 -1.14
CA LYS A 234 3.09 -25.55 0.15
C LYS A 234 2.28 -24.70 1.11
N GLU A 235 1.59 -25.37 2.03
CA GLU A 235 0.79 -24.72 3.07
C GLU A 235 1.59 -24.64 4.37
N ILE A 236 1.53 -23.50 5.03
CA ILE A 236 2.08 -23.29 6.37
C ILE A 236 0.99 -22.80 7.32
N ILE A 237 1.05 -23.26 8.56
CA ILE A 237 0.11 -22.89 9.61
C ILE A 237 0.79 -21.90 10.54
N VAL A 238 0.18 -20.75 10.74
CA VAL A 238 0.68 -19.71 11.63
C VAL A 238 -0.38 -19.41 12.68
N SER A 239 0.01 -19.46 13.94
CA SER A 239 -0.85 -19.10 15.07
C SER A 239 -0.43 -17.76 15.66
N PHE A 240 -1.40 -17.03 16.22
CA PHE A 240 -1.21 -15.71 16.80
C PHE A 240 -1.43 -15.73 18.30
N THR A 241 -0.48 -15.17 19.04
CA THR A 241 -0.60 -14.92 20.47
C THR A 241 -0.60 -13.43 20.76
N SER A 242 -1.42 -13.03 21.73
CA SER A 242 -1.44 -11.69 22.31
C SER A 242 -0.20 -11.42 23.15
#